data_AF-A0A0P0YWJ2-F1
#
_entry.id   AF-A0A0P0YWJ2-F1
#
_cell.length_a   1.000
_cell.length_b   1.000
_cell.length_c   1.000
_cell.angle_alpha   90.00
_cell.angle_beta   90.00
_cell.angle_gamma   90.00
#
_symmetry.space_group_name_H-M   'P 1'
#
loop_
_entity.id
_entity.type
_entity.pdbx_description
1 polymer ?
#
loop_
_entity_poly.entity_id
_entity_poly.type
_entity_poly.pdbx_seq_one_letter_code
_entity_poly.pdbx_strand_id
1 'polypeptide(L)' 'MKLRHHLRRLVVRTGDMEESYLNEATSLADLEIRQREIDRGRFRRLNG' A
#
# COMPACT_ATOMS: atom_id res chain seq x y z
N MET A 1 -1.97 21.53 13.94
CA MET A 1 -0.96 20.43 13.99
C MET A 1 -1.51 19.00 13.83
N LYS A 2 -2.82 18.73 13.89
CA LYS A 2 -3.36 17.35 13.86
C LYS A 2 -3.35 16.68 12.46
N LEU A 3 -3.60 17.44 11.39
CA LEU A 3 -3.71 16.92 10.01
C LEU A 3 -2.41 16.26 9.50
N ARG A 4 -1.26 16.89 9.72
CA ARG A 4 0.05 16.34 9.31
C ARG A 4 0.37 15.02 10.01
N HIS A 5 0.00 14.87 11.27
CA HIS A 5 0.20 13.62 12.00
C HIS A 5 -0.70 12.50 11.47
N HIS A 6 -1.94 12.82 11.06
CA HIS A 6 -2.87 11.85 10.49
C HIS A 6 -2.44 11.39 9.10
N LEU A 7 -2.06 12.33 8.22
CA LEU A 7 -1.50 11.99 6.91
C LEU A 7 -0.24 11.13 7.02
N ARG A 8 0.64 11.44 7.97
CA ARG A 8 1.84 10.62 8.22
C ARG A 8 1.48 9.21 8.67
N ARG A 9 0.52 9.06 9.58
CA ARG A 9 0.05 7.75 10.05
C ARG A 9 -0.61 6.94 8.94
N LEU A 10 -1.37 7.60 8.07
CA LEU A 10 -2.01 6.98 6.91
C LEU A 10 -0.98 6.47 5.91
N VAL A 11 0.02 7.29 5.54
CA VAL A 11 1.11 6.90 4.64
C VAL A 11 1.92 5.73 5.19
N VAL A 12 2.21 5.71 6.50
CA VAL A 12 2.91 4.58 7.14
C VAL A 12 2.06 3.32 7.05
N ARG A 13 0.77 3.39 7.39
CA ARG A 13 -0.14 2.23 7.31
C ARG A 13 -0.29 1.69 5.89
N THR A 14 -0.40 2.55 4.89
CA THR A 14 -0.47 2.11 3.49
C THR A 14 0.83 1.45 3.05
N GLY A 15 1.99 1.97 3.49
CA GLY A 15 3.29 1.35 3.22
C GLY A 15 3.40 -0.07 3.80
N ASP A 16 3.01 -0.25 5.07
CA ASP A 16 3.05 -1.57 5.72
C ASP A 16 2.13 -2.59 5.00
N MET A 17 0.96 -2.14 4.53
CA MET A 17 0.01 -2.98 3.80
C MET A 17 0.48 -3.32 2.39
N GLU A 18 1.06 -2.34 1.68
CA GLU A 18 1.67 -2.55 0.36
C GLU A 18 2.82 -3.54 0.44
N GLU A 19 3.71 -3.38 1.42
CA GLU A 19 4.85 -4.28 1.65
C GLU A 19 4.40 -5.69 2.01
N SER A 20 3.47 -5.84 2.96
CA SER A 20 2.90 -7.16 3.31
C SER A 20 2.26 -7.82 2.10
N TYR A 21 1.57 -7.04 1.26
CA TYR A 21 0.89 -7.55 0.08
C TYR A 21 1.87 -8.03 -1.01
N LEU A 22 2.99 -7.33 -1.19
CA LEU A 22 4.05 -7.75 -2.11
C LEU A 22 4.80 -8.99 -1.60
N ASN A 23 5.04 -9.09 -0.29
CA ASN A 23 5.74 -10.22 0.34
C ASN A 23 4.98 -11.55 0.25
N GLU A 24 3.67 -11.52 -0.03
CA GLU A 24 2.87 -12.71 -0.32
C GLU A 24 3.05 -13.24 -1.75
N ALA A 25 3.81 -12.55 -2.61
CA ALA A 25 4.03 -13.00 -3.99
C ALA A 25 4.80 -14.32 -4.03
N THR A 26 4.33 -15.27 -4.84
CA THR A 26 4.96 -16.60 -4.99
C THR A 26 5.84 -16.72 -6.24
N SER A 27 5.83 -15.70 -7.11
CA SER A 27 6.61 -15.63 -8.34
C SER A 27 6.82 -14.19 -8.79
N LEU A 28 7.73 -13.97 -9.74
CA LEU A 28 7.98 -12.64 -10.32
C LEU A 28 6.74 -12.10 -11.04
N ALA A 29 6.02 -12.96 -11.77
CA ALA A 29 4.79 -12.55 -12.46
C ALA A 29 3.68 -12.12 -11.47
N ASP A 30 3.54 -12.85 -10.36
CA ASP A 30 2.61 -12.49 -9.27
C ASP A 30 3.01 -11.14 -8.64
N LEU A 31 4.30 -10.93 -8.38
CA LEU A 31 4.82 -9.67 -7.86
C LEU A 31 4.50 -8.48 -8.79
N GLU A 32 4.69 -8.63 -10.10
CA GLU A 32 4.34 -7.60 -11.10
C GLU A 32 2.84 -7.30 -11.13
N ILE A 33 1.99 -8.33 -11.03
CA ILE A 33 0.53 -8.15 -10.98
C ILE A 33 0.15 -7.36 -9.73
N ARG A 34 0.67 -7.76 -8.56
CA ARG A 34 0.40 -7.09 -7.28
C ARG A 34 0.88 -5.64 -7.27
N GLN A 35 2.06 -5.36 -7.84
CA GLN A 35 2.56 -3.99 -8.00
C GLN A 35 1.60 -3.14 -8.85
N ARG A 36 1.10 -3.67 -9.98
CA ARG A 36 0.12 -2.95 -10.82
C ARG A 36 -1.18 -2.65 -10.07
N GLU A 37 -1.62 -3.52 -9.18
CA GLU A 37 -2.81 -3.29 -8.37
C GLU A 37 -2.60 -2.20 -7.32
N ILE A 38 -1.42 -2.16 -6.70
CA ILE A 38 -1.00 -1.06 -5.82
C ILE A 38 -1.00 0.27 -6.59
N ASP A 39 -0.39 0.30 -7.77
CA ASP A 39 -0.31 1.49 -8.63
C ASP A 39 -1.72 1.98 -9.03
N ARG A 40 -2.66 1.05 -9.27
CA ARG A 40 -4.08 1.33 -9.52
C ARG A 40 -4.84 1.83 -8.28
N GLY A 41 -4.20 1.84 -7.12
CA GLY A 41 -4.73 2.39 -5.90
C GLY A 41 -5.50 1.39 -5.04
N ARG A 42 -5.14 0.10 -5.06
CA ARG A 42 -5.71 -0.95 -4.19
C ARG A 42 -5.85 -0.51 -2.72
N PHE A 43 -4.86 0.22 -2.21
CA PHE A 43 -4.85 0.72 -0.82
C PHE A 43 -5.18 2.22 -0.67
N ARG A 44 -5.45 2.92 -1.78
CA ARG A 44 -5.69 4.38 -1.78
C ARG A 44 -7.01 4.77 -1.07
N ARG A 45 -7.95 3.84 -0.92
CA ARG A 45 -9.24 4.04 -0.23
C ARG A 45 -9.18 3.96 1.30
N LEU A 46 -8.05 3.51 1.87
CA LEU A 46 -7.85 3.50 3.33
C LEU A 46 -7.45 4.88 3.88
N ASN A 47 -7.38 5.90 3.00
CA ASN A 47 -7.10 7.30 3.30
C ASN A 47 -8.37 8.17 3.44
N GLY A 48 -9.57 7.55 3.47
CA GLY A 48 -10.86 8.22 3.66
C GLY A 48 -11.25 8.34 5.12
#